data_AF-A0A8C2UEI3-F1
#
_entry.id   AF-A0A8C2UEI3-F1
#
_cell.length_a   1.000
_cell.length_b   1.000
_cell.length_c   1.000
_cell.angle_alpha   90.00
_cell.angle_beta   90.00
_cell.angle_gamma   90.00
#
_symmetry.space_group_name_H-M   'P 1'
#
loop_
_entity.id
_entity.type
_entity.pdbx_description
1 polymer ?
#
loop_
_entity_poly.entity_id
_entity_poly.type
_entity_poly.pdbx_seq_one_letter_code
_entity_poly.pdbx_strand_id
1 'polypeptide(L)'
;IMNFKKQQRFCLRLGGLEGSFYEGQEELKEYCEVLYLKKPTRMEVVGTVDDVPCLATGQQLVILVAETKEVYAYEEDTLHKVAKNMTEFMEIGLQNLGKEVYHCGENIKSERERDRDPTIQQLRQSAQHFLESGKKEFQHVLGSLEKKSVVAH
;
A
#
# COMPACT_ATOMS: atom_id res chain seq x y z
N ILE A 1 -23.74 -2.49 -14.40
CA ILE A 1 -24.14 -2.94 -13.05
C ILE A 1 -24.47 -4.43 -13.12
N MET A 2 -24.05 -5.23 -12.14
CA MET A 2 -24.34 -6.67 -12.04
C MET A 2 -24.92 -7.02 -10.67
N ASN A 3 -25.94 -7.88 -10.64
CA ASN A 3 -26.62 -8.28 -9.41
C ASN A 3 -26.01 -9.55 -8.83
N PHE A 4 -25.92 -9.61 -7.49
CA PHE A 4 -25.58 -10.84 -6.78
C PHE A 4 -26.79 -11.77 -6.69
N LYS A 5 -26.58 -13.08 -6.82
CA LYS A 5 -27.69 -14.05 -6.75
C LYS A 5 -28.35 -14.10 -5.38
N LYS A 6 -27.57 -14.19 -4.31
CA LYS A 6 -28.07 -14.33 -2.93
C LYS A 6 -28.21 -12.99 -2.18
N GLN A 7 -27.68 -11.89 -2.71
CA GLN A 7 -27.65 -10.60 -2.01
C GLN A 7 -28.11 -9.45 -2.93
N GLN A 8 -29.36 -9.52 -3.38
CA GLN A 8 -29.92 -8.60 -4.38
C GLN A 8 -30.07 -7.14 -3.93
N ARG A 9 -29.91 -6.86 -2.63
CA ARG A 9 -29.91 -5.49 -2.10
C ARG A 9 -28.72 -4.67 -2.64
N PHE A 10 -27.61 -5.32 -2.97
CA PHE A 10 -26.43 -4.65 -3.47
C PHE A 10 -26.13 -5.10 -4.89
N CYS A 11 -25.38 -4.28 -5.61
CA CYS A 11 -24.96 -4.57 -6.96
C CYS A 11 -23.52 -4.14 -7.18
N LEU A 12 -22.81 -4.87 -8.05
CA LEU A 12 -21.47 -4.52 -8.49
C LEU A 12 -21.58 -3.55 -9.68
N ARG A 13 -21.10 -2.33 -9.50
CA ARG A 13 -20.88 -1.39 -10.60
C ARG A 13 -19.50 -1.62 -11.19
N LEU A 14 -19.46 -2.17 -12.40
CA LEU A 14 -18.23 -2.36 -13.17
C LEU A 14 -17.72 -1.03 -13.74
N GLY A 15 -16.41 -0.93 -13.94
CA GLY A 15 -15.79 0.23 -14.59
C GLY A 15 -14.59 0.81 -13.84
N GLY A 16 -13.99 0.05 -12.91
CA GLY A 16 -12.89 0.58 -12.10
C GLY A 16 -13.37 1.67 -11.14
N LEU A 17 -12.61 2.76 -11.04
CA LEU A 17 -12.88 3.88 -10.13
C LEU A 17 -13.63 5.05 -10.78
N GLU A 18 -13.81 5.05 -12.10
CA GLU A 18 -14.51 6.12 -12.81
C GLU A 18 -15.96 6.26 -12.31
N GLY A 19 -16.39 7.49 -12.03
CA GLY A 19 -17.70 7.79 -11.45
C GLY A 19 -17.92 7.26 -10.03
N SER A 20 -16.85 6.88 -9.32
CA SER A 20 -16.88 6.54 -7.89
C SER A 20 -16.42 7.72 -7.02
N PHE A 21 -16.63 7.63 -5.72
CA PHE A 21 -15.99 8.53 -4.75
C PHE A 21 -14.46 8.40 -4.70
N TYR A 22 -13.90 7.37 -5.32
CA TYR A 22 -12.47 7.10 -5.45
C TYR A 22 -11.94 7.48 -6.84
N GLU A 23 -12.71 8.19 -7.66
CA GLU A 23 -12.25 8.65 -8.97
C GLU A 23 -10.96 9.49 -8.83
N GLY A 24 -9.97 9.18 -9.68
CA GLY A 24 -8.65 9.82 -9.65
C GLY A 24 -7.68 9.29 -8.58
N GLN A 25 -8.09 8.35 -7.71
CA GLN A 25 -7.21 7.72 -6.72
C GLN A 25 -6.49 6.49 -7.31
N GLU A 26 -5.62 6.71 -8.28
CA GLU A 26 -4.93 5.64 -9.00
C GLU A 26 -4.01 4.80 -8.08
N GLU A 27 -3.47 5.41 -7.03
CA GLU A 27 -2.55 4.78 -6.07
C GLU A 27 -3.24 3.78 -5.14
N LEU A 28 -4.57 3.81 -5.01
CA LEU A 28 -5.34 2.90 -4.15
C LEU A 28 -5.03 1.43 -4.47
N LYS A 29 -4.90 1.12 -5.76
CA LYS A 29 -4.50 -0.21 -6.23
C LYS A 29 -3.12 -0.57 -5.69
N GLU A 30 -2.13 0.30 -5.89
CA GLU A 30 -0.75 0.05 -5.47
C GLU A 30 -0.65 -0.18 -3.96
N TYR A 31 -1.38 0.61 -3.15
CA TYR A 31 -1.45 0.42 -1.70
C TYR A 31 -2.03 -0.95 -1.33
N CYS A 32 -3.15 -1.35 -1.96
CA CYS A 32 -3.74 -2.67 -1.76
C CYS A 32 -2.76 -3.80 -2.10
N GLU A 33 -1.99 -3.64 -3.18
CA GLU A 33 -1.04 -4.66 -3.65
C GLU A 33 0.13 -4.88 -2.69
N VAL A 34 0.60 -3.85 -1.98
CA VAL A 34 1.87 -3.91 -1.24
C VAL A 34 1.74 -3.79 0.28
N LEU A 35 0.67 -3.19 0.81
CA LEU A 35 0.60 -2.83 2.24
C LEU A 35 -0.28 -3.75 3.09
N TYR A 36 -1.20 -4.50 2.50
CA TYR A 36 -2.23 -5.23 3.27
C TYR A 36 -1.90 -6.70 3.46
N LEU A 37 -1.56 -7.40 2.38
CA LEU A 37 -1.27 -8.84 2.43
C LEU A 37 0.17 -9.12 2.87
N LYS A 38 0.41 -10.32 3.39
CA LYS A 38 1.74 -10.75 3.87
C LYS A 38 2.84 -10.69 2.82
N LYS A 39 2.47 -10.84 1.55
CA LYS A 39 3.37 -10.69 0.40
C LYS A 39 2.72 -9.75 -0.60
N PRO A 40 3.52 -8.92 -1.31
CA PRO A 40 3.00 -8.13 -2.41
C PRO A 40 2.26 -9.04 -3.40
N THR A 41 1.04 -8.64 -3.76
CA THR A 41 0.12 -9.45 -4.58
C THR A 41 -0.52 -8.52 -5.59
N ARG A 42 -0.35 -8.78 -6.89
CA ARG A 42 -0.96 -7.95 -7.93
C ARG A 42 -2.48 -8.03 -7.87
N MET A 43 -3.15 -6.93 -8.12
CA MET A 43 -4.60 -6.82 -8.08
C MET A 43 -5.12 -6.01 -9.25
N GLU A 44 -6.40 -6.18 -9.59
CA GLU A 44 -7.09 -5.29 -10.51
C GLU A 44 -8.38 -4.78 -9.90
N VAL A 45 -8.61 -3.48 -10.02
CA VAL A 45 -9.88 -2.87 -9.60
C VAL A 45 -10.94 -3.20 -10.63
N VAL A 46 -11.99 -3.90 -10.19
CA VAL A 46 -13.11 -4.28 -11.05
C VAL A 46 -14.17 -3.19 -11.08
N GLY A 47 -14.39 -2.54 -9.93
CA GLY A 47 -15.50 -1.65 -9.75
C GLY A 47 -15.81 -1.37 -8.29
N THR A 48 -17.05 -1.00 -8.00
CA THR A 48 -17.53 -0.68 -6.65
C THR A 48 -18.83 -1.40 -6.32
N VAL A 49 -19.07 -1.62 -5.02
CA VAL A 49 -20.40 -1.95 -4.50
C VAL A 49 -20.88 -0.79 -3.66
N ASP A 50 -22.00 -0.21 -4.07
CA ASP A 50 -22.55 1.03 -3.51
C ASP A 50 -23.58 0.76 -2.40
N ASP A 51 -23.93 1.80 -1.64
CA ASP A 51 -24.97 1.80 -0.59
C ASP A 51 -24.74 0.76 0.54
N VAL A 52 -23.48 0.38 0.76
CA VAL A 52 -23.08 -0.55 1.81
C VAL A 52 -23.07 0.21 3.15
N PRO A 53 -23.79 -0.27 4.19
CA PRO A 53 -23.84 0.40 5.48
C PRO A 53 -22.52 0.17 6.23
N CYS A 54 -21.51 0.91 5.83
CA CYS A 54 -20.12 0.80 6.22
C CYS A 54 -19.52 2.19 6.41
N LEU A 55 -18.28 2.27 6.91
CA LEU A 55 -17.63 3.55 7.17
C LEU A 55 -16.94 4.14 5.93
N ALA A 56 -16.79 3.34 4.87
CA ALA A 56 -16.16 3.78 3.63
C ALA A 56 -16.78 5.06 3.07
N THR A 57 -15.92 5.90 2.48
CA THR A 57 -16.33 7.15 1.81
C THR A 57 -17.43 6.86 0.79
N GLY A 58 -18.53 7.61 0.89
CA GLY A 58 -19.68 7.46 0.00
C GLY A 58 -20.43 6.13 0.13
N GLN A 59 -20.19 5.34 1.19
CA GLN A 59 -20.74 3.99 1.36
C GLN A 59 -20.40 3.05 0.18
N GLN A 60 -19.25 3.29 -0.46
CA GLN A 60 -18.75 2.52 -1.59
C GLN A 60 -17.56 1.66 -1.18
N LEU A 61 -17.68 0.34 -1.41
CA LEU A 61 -16.56 -0.58 -1.31
C LEU A 61 -15.90 -0.73 -2.67
N VAL A 62 -14.58 -0.54 -2.76
CA VAL A 62 -13.83 -0.81 -3.98
C VAL A 62 -13.55 -2.30 -4.07
N ILE A 63 -13.89 -2.93 -5.20
CA ILE A 63 -13.71 -4.36 -5.41
C ILE A 63 -12.46 -4.62 -6.23
N LEU A 64 -11.56 -5.42 -5.66
CA LEU A 64 -10.31 -5.83 -6.27
C LEU A 64 -10.28 -7.35 -6.49
N VAL A 65 -9.63 -7.79 -7.56
CA VAL A 65 -9.34 -9.20 -7.82
C VAL A 65 -7.84 -9.39 -7.86
N ALA A 66 -7.33 -10.25 -6.98
CA ALA A 66 -5.92 -10.59 -6.95
C ALA A 66 -5.51 -11.51 -8.10
N GLU A 67 -4.21 -11.59 -8.39
CA GLU A 67 -3.65 -12.56 -9.33
C GLU A 67 -3.96 -14.02 -8.95
N THR A 68 -4.15 -14.29 -7.65
CA THR A 68 -4.63 -15.57 -7.09
C THR A 68 -6.10 -15.87 -7.39
N LYS A 69 -6.80 -14.94 -8.05
CA LYS A 69 -8.24 -14.91 -8.32
C LYS A 69 -9.13 -14.57 -7.14
N GLU A 70 -8.58 -14.48 -5.93
CA GLU A 70 -9.32 -14.09 -4.74
C GLU A 70 -9.87 -12.67 -4.87
N VAL A 71 -11.05 -12.44 -4.31
CA VAL A 71 -11.77 -11.16 -4.44
C VAL A 71 -11.74 -10.46 -3.09
N TYR A 72 -11.37 -9.20 -3.13
CA TYR A 72 -11.25 -8.33 -1.98
C TYR A 72 -12.17 -7.12 -2.10
N ALA A 73 -12.66 -6.64 -0.97
CA ALA A 73 -13.37 -5.38 -0.84
C ALA A 73 -12.56 -4.45 0.05
N TYR A 74 -12.21 -3.28 -0.47
CA TYR A 74 -11.53 -2.23 0.27
C TYR A 74 -12.57 -1.31 0.92
N GLU A 75 -12.43 -1.13 2.23
CA GLU A 75 -13.25 -0.29 3.10
C GLU A 75 -12.31 0.68 3.85
N GLU A 76 -12.02 1.83 3.24
CA GLU A 76 -11.19 2.89 3.83
C GLU A 76 -9.76 2.43 4.26
N ASP A 77 -9.54 1.92 5.47
CA ASP A 77 -8.20 1.47 5.91
C ASP A 77 -8.10 -0.07 6.08
N THR A 78 -9.12 -0.80 5.62
CA THR A 78 -9.17 -2.26 5.71
C THR A 78 -9.44 -2.93 4.38
N LEU A 79 -8.79 -4.08 4.17
CA LEU A 79 -9.01 -4.95 3.02
C LEU A 79 -9.68 -6.24 3.47
N HIS A 80 -10.89 -6.51 2.97
CA HIS A 80 -11.69 -7.67 3.34
C HIS A 80 -11.63 -8.71 2.24
N LYS A 81 -11.28 -9.96 2.56
CA LYS A 81 -11.44 -11.04 1.60
C LYS A 81 -12.90 -11.47 1.56
N VAL A 82 -13.56 -11.25 0.43
CA VAL A 82 -15.00 -11.49 0.28
C VAL A 82 -15.32 -12.78 -0.49
N ALA A 83 -14.42 -13.26 -1.33
CA ALA A 83 -14.59 -14.55 -2.03
C ALA A 83 -13.27 -15.15 -2.50
N LYS A 84 -13.28 -16.45 -2.81
CA LYS A 84 -12.15 -17.18 -3.39
C LYS A 84 -11.98 -16.92 -4.89
N ASN A 85 -13.05 -16.47 -5.55
CA ASN A 85 -13.05 -16.10 -6.98
C ASN A 85 -14.30 -15.30 -7.34
N MET A 86 -14.30 -14.71 -8.54
CA MET A 86 -15.42 -13.93 -9.06
C MET A 86 -16.73 -14.72 -9.19
N THR A 87 -16.67 -16.02 -9.49
CA THR A 87 -17.87 -16.86 -9.57
C THR A 87 -18.56 -16.96 -8.22
N GLU A 88 -17.80 -17.22 -7.15
CA GLU A 88 -18.30 -17.23 -5.79
C GLU A 88 -18.78 -15.83 -5.38
N PHE A 89 -18.03 -14.78 -5.70
CA PHE A 89 -18.42 -13.40 -5.40
C PHE A 89 -19.78 -13.04 -6.01
N MET A 90 -20.03 -13.40 -7.27
CA MET A 90 -21.33 -13.16 -7.93
C MET A 90 -22.48 -13.99 -7.33
N GLU A 91 -22.17 -15.13 -6.73
CA GLU A 91 -23.15 -15.97 -6.04
C GLU A 91 -23.54 -15.36 -4.68
N ILE A 92 -22.56 -15.02 -3.85
CA ILE A 92 -22.79 -14.68 -2.43
C ILE A 92 -22.76 -13.18 -2.12
N GLY A 93 -22.19 -12.34 -2.99
CA GLY A 93 -22.00 -10.91 -2.74
C GLY A 93 -21.10 -10.64 -1.54
N LEU A 94 -21.52 -9.72 -0.65
CA LEU A 94 -20.73 -9.29 0.51
C LEU A 94 -21.00 -10.11 1.79
N GLN A 95 -21.54 -11.33 1.70
CA GLN A 95 -21.83 -12.18 2.86
C GLN A 95 -20.59 -12.53 3.72
N ASN A 96 -19.39 -12.39 3.16
CA ASN A 96 -18.12 -12.62 3.85
C ASN A 96 -17.41 -11.33 4.26
N LEU A 97 -18.01 -10.16 4.05
CA LEU A 97 -17.47 -8.90 4.52
C LEU A 97 -17.23 -8.99 6.04
N GLY A 98 -16.05 -8.55 6.48
CA GLY A 98 -15.64 -8.60 7.89
C GLY A 98 -15.19 -9.97 8.42
N LYS A 99 -15.30 -11.08 7.66
CA LYS A 99 -14.89 -12.41 8.16
C LYS A 99 -13.38 -12.62 8.14
N GLU A 100 -12.70 -12.10 7.13
CA GLU A 100 -11.25 -12.15 6.97
C GLU A 100 -10.79 -10.75 6.54
N VAL A 101 -10.09 -10.07 7.45
CA VAL A 101 -9.77 -8.64 7.35
C VAL A 101 -8.27 -8.46 7.50
N TYR A 102 -7.70 -7.64 6.63
CA TYR A 102 -6.30 -7.25 6.62
C TYR A 102 -6.20 -5.76 6.86
N HIS A 103 -5.28 -5.35 7.73
CA HIS A 103 -5.07 -3.94 8.06
C HIS A 103 -3.83 -3.41 7.35
N CYS A 104 -3.87 -2.14 6.96
CA CYS A 104 -2.75 -1.47 6.31
C CYS A 104 -1.49 -1.57 7.17
N GLY A 105 -0.40 -2.08 6.58
CA GLY A 105 0.90 -2.15 7.21
C GLY A 105 1.06 -3.20 8.31
N GLU A 106 0.05 -4.04 8.57
CA GLU A 106 0.08 -5.05 9.63
C GLU A 106 1.26 -6.04 9.49
N ASN A 107 1.66 -6.31 8.24
CA ASN A 107 2.75 -7.23 7.91
C ASN A 107 4.11 -6.54 7.74
N ILE A 108 4.21 -5.22 7.96
CA ILE A 108 5.47 -4.49 7.85
C ILE A 108 6.27 -4.65 9.14
N LYS A 109 7.53 -5.07 9.02
CA LYS A 109 8.45 -5.19 10.16
C LYS A 109 8.53 -3.86 10.92
N SER A 110 8.43 -3.93 12.24
CA SER A 110 8.61 -2.78 13.11
C SER A 110 10.02 -2.19 12.97
N GLU A 111 10.19 -0.92 13.36
CA GLU A 111 11.52 -0.29 13.43
C GLU A 111 12.53 -1.12 14.21
N ARG A 112 12.13 -1.65 15.37
CA ARG A 112 13.00 -2.48 16.22
C ARG A 112 13.46 -3.76 15.53
N GLU A 113 12.60 -4.37 14.71
CA GLU A 113 12.97 -5.56 13.94
C GLU A 113 13.86 -5.20 12.75
N ARG A 114 13.59 -4.08 12.07
CA ARG A 114 14.44 -3.56 11.00
C ARG A 114 15.82 -3.17 11.50
N ASP A 115 15.92 -2.60 12.71
CA ASP A 115 17.19 -2.23 13.34
C ASP A 115 18.07 -3.44 13.68
N ARG A 116 17.46 -4.61 13.85
CA ARG A 116 18.16 -5.89 14.06
C ARG A 116 18.55 -6.59 12.76
N ASP A 117 18.13 -6.07 11.60
CA ASP A 117 18.47 -6.65 10.31
C ASP A 117 19.96 -6.36 9.99
N PRO A 118 20.81 -7.40 9.82
CA PRO A 118 22.24 -7.21 9.59
C PRO A 118 22.55 -6.40 8.34
N THR A 119 21.71 -6.52 7.30
CA THR A 119 21.87 -5.79 6.04
C THR A 119 21.65 -4.30 6.26
N ILE A 120 20.61 -3.95 7.04
CA ILE A 120 20.32 -2.56 7.41
C ILE A 120 21.42 -1.98 8.28
N GLN A 121 21.96 -2.76 9.23
CA GLN A 121 23.08 -2.33 10.06
C GLN A 121 24.33 -2.04 9.23
N GLN A 122 24.68 -2.93 8.29
CA GLN A 122 25.81 -2.74 7.38
C GLN A 122 25.63 -1.52 6.47
N LEU A 123 24.42 -1.31 5.94
CA LEU A 123 24.10 -0.14 5.11
C LEU A 123 24.30 1.16 5.90
N ARG A 124 23.82 1.20 7.16
CA ARG A 124 23.96 2.36 8.06
C ARG A 124 25.43 2.63 8.41
N GLN A 125 26.19 1.59 8.74
CA GLN A 125 27.63 1.71 9.01
C GLN A 125 28.38 2.25 7.79
N SER A 126 28.06 1.75 6.59
CA SER A 126 28.67 2.22 5.34
C SER A 126 28.34 3.68 5.05
N ALA A 127 27.08 4.08 5.22
CA ALA A 127 26.65 5.47 5.06
C ALA A 127 27.36 6.39 6.06
N GLN A 128 27.50 5.97 7.32
CA GLN A 128 28.20 6.74 8.34
C GLN A 128 29.70 6.89 8.02
N HIS A 129 30.35 5.82 7.56
CA HIS A 129 31.74 5.89 7.12
C HIS A 129 31.93 6.86 5.95
N PHE A 130 31.04 6.83 4.95
CA PHE A 130 31.09 7.75 3.82
C PHE A 130 30.97 9.22 4.27
N LEU A 131 30.01 9.52 5.14
CA LEU A 131 29.82 10.87 5.69
C LEU A 131 31.05 11.37 6.46
N GLU A 132 31.63 10.52 7.31
CA GLU A 132 32.83 10.87 8.07
C GLU A 132 34.07 11.06 7.18
N SER A 133 34.22 10.24 6.12
CA SER A 133 35.29 10.43 5.14
C SER A 133 35.14 11.76 4.39
N GLY A 134 33.94 12.01 3.85
CA GLY A 134 33.65 13.26 3.12
C GLY A 134 33.82 14.50 4.00
N LYS A 135 33.42 14.43 5.28
CA LYS A 135 33.64 15.51 6.25
C LYS A 135 35.14 15.82 6.43
N LYS A 136 35.98 14.79 6.57
CA LYS A 136 37.43 14.96 6.70
C LYS A 136 38.05 15.58 5.44
N GLU A 137 37.66 15.10 4.27
CA GLU A 137 38.13 15.64 2.99
C GLU A 137 37.74 17.11 2.82
N PHE A 138 36.48 17.43 3.12
CA PHE A 138 35.98 18.81 3.05
C PHE A 138 36.73 19.74 4.01
N GLN A 139 36.94 19.31 5.26
CA GLN A 139 37.73 20.06 6.24
C GLN A 139 39.18 20.27 5.78
N HIS A 140 39.80 19.27 5.14
CA HIS A 140 41.14 19.40 4.58
C HIS A 140 41.22 20.44 3.45
N VAL A 141 40.20 20.48 2.58
CA VAL A 141 40.10 21.49 1.53
C VAL A 141 39.95 22.90 2.12
N LEU A 142 39.05 23.08 3.09
CA LEU A 142 38.86 24.38 3.76
C LEU A 142 40.15 24.90 4.40
N GLY A 143 40.84 24.07 5.19
CA GLY A 143 42.10 24.47 5.81
C GLY A 143 43.21 24.78 4.80
N SER A 144 43.18 24.18 3.62
CA SER A 144 44.13 24.48 2.53
C SER A 144 43.84 25.83 1.86
N LEU A 145 42.57 26.22 1.74
CA LEU A 145 42.14 27.51 1.20
C LEU A 145 42.48 28.66 2.16
N GLU A 146 42.23 28.48 3.46
CA GLU A 146 42.56 29.47 4.49
C GLU A 146 44.07 29.75 4.52
N LYS A 147 44.91 28.69 4.50
CA LYS A 147 46.38 28.83 4.48
C LYS A 147 46.90 29.55 3.23
N LYS A 148 46.26 29.37 2.07
CA LYS A 148 46.64 30.09 0.83
C LYS A 148 46.31 31.58 0.88
N SER A 149 45.28 31.98 1.63
CA SER A 149 44.93 33.41 1.78
C SER A 149 45.95 34.19 2.63
N VAL A 150 46.61 33.53 3.58
CA VAL A 150 47.57 34.16 4.53
C VAL A 150 48.95 34.42 3.89
N VAL A 151 49.28 33.74 2.79
CA VAL A 151 50.61 33.85 2.14
C VAL A 151 50.63 34.88 1.00
N ALA A 152 49.48 35.48 0.67
CA ALA A 152 49.31 36.43 -0.43
C ALA A 152 49.31 37.92 0.02
N HIS A 153 49.87 38.25 1.17
CA HIS A 153 50.03 39.63 1.68
C HIS A 153 51.49 39.96 1.94
#